data_AF-A0A549T446-F1
#
_entry.id   AF-A0A549T446-F1
#
_cell.length_a   1.000
_cell.length_b   1.000
_cell.length_c   1.000
_cell.angle_alpha   90.00
_cell.angle_beta   90.00
_cell.angle_gamma   90.00
#
_symmetry.space_group_name_H-M   'P 1'
#
loop_
_entity.id
_entity.type
_entity.pdbx_description
1 polymer ?
#
loop_
_entity_poly.entity_id
_entity_poly.type
_entity_poly.pdbx_seq_one_letter_code
_entity_poly.pdbx_strand_id
1 'polypeptide(L)'
;MARRHILYIERGKLPDRAAHQKAIDATKIAVSLDHDYAPFAVEGYLPCTFDGEDAGFDIRFAERDPAVALPAEIAEAIGGRDVQVAIKWSSDPRETIAALAFSAALAKDFGAVAHDPDKDKIIAADALLKQAKAAQDEL
;
A
#
# COMPACT_ATOMS: atom_id res chain seq x y z
N MET A 1 5.68 15.96 -7.69
CA MET A 1 5.91 15.78 -6.23
C MET A 1 5.67 14.32 -5.90
N ALA A 2 6.52 13.72 -5.08
CA ALA A 2 6.30 12.34 -4.64
C ALA A 2 5.09 12.28 -3.71
N ARG A 3 4.20 11.32 -3.94
CA ARG A 3 3.03 11.04 -3.09
C ARG A 3 3.38 9.93 -2.12
N ARG A 4 2.73 9.90 -0.96
CA ARG A 4 2.94 8.86 0.04
C ARG A 4 1.68 8.58 0.83
N HIS A 5 1.59 7.37 1.38
CA HIS A 5 0.70 7.06 2.49
C HIS A 5 1.39 6.01 3.38
N ILE A 6 0.80 5.78 4.54
CA ILE A 6 1.25 4.75 5.48
C ILE A 6 0.10 3.76 5.65
N LEU A 7 0.38 2.48 5.48
CA LEU A 7 -0.55 1.43 5.88
C LEU A 7 -0.15 0.88 7.25
N TYR A 8 -1.14 0.70 8.10
CA TYR A 8 -0.99 0.02 9.37
C TYR A 8 -1.61 -1.36 9.27
N ILE A 9 -0.94 -2.38 9.74
CA ILE A 9 -1.41 -3.77 9.71
C ILE A 9 -0.86 -4.55 10.91
N GLU A 10 -1.56 -5.61 11.33
CA GLU A 10 -1.01 -6.56 12.31
C GLU A 10 0.08 -7.41 11.64
N ARG A 11 1.22 -7.60 12.32
CA ARG A 11 2.35 -8.40 11.81
C ARG A 11 1.92 -9.78 11.33
N GLY A 12 1.02 -10.45 12.06
CA GLY A 12 0.50 -11.78 11.71
C GLY A 12 -0.43 -11.81 10.49
N LYS A 13 -0.87 -10.64 10.00
CA LYS A 13 -1.74 -10.51 8.81
C LYS A 13 -0.97 -10.05 7.57
N LEU A 14 0.33 -9.77 7.68
CA LEU A 14 1.15 -9.44 6.52
C LEU A 14 1.21 -10.63 5.56
N PRO A 15 0.74 -10.47 4.31
CA PRO A 15 0.82 -11.54 3.32
C PRO A 15 2.24 -11.73 2.81
N ASP A 16 2.58 -12.98 2.49
CA ASP A 16 3.66 -13.26 1.57
C ASP A 16 3.33 -12.77 0.15
N ARG A 17 4.29 -12.88 -0.76
CA ARG A 17 4.09 -12.47 -2.17
C ARG A 17 2.90 -13.15 -2.81
N ALA A 18 2.75 -14.47 -2.65
CA ALA A 18 1.73 -15.22 -3.37
C ALA A 18 0.31 -14.83 -2.90
N ALA A 19 0.14 -14.70 -1.58
CA ALA A 19 -1.11 -14.23 -1.00
C ALA A 19 -1.41 -12.79 -1.40
N HIS A 20 -0.39 -11.93 -1.43
CA HIS A 20 -0.58 -10.53 -1.82
C HIS A 20 -0.91 -10.39 -3.31
N GLN A 21 -0.17 -11.07 -4.18
CA GLN A 21 -0.44 -11.08 -5.62
C GLN A 21 -1.88 -11.53 -5.89
N LYS A 22 -2.34 -12.60 -5.24
CA LYS A 22 -3.71 -13.08 -5.39
C LYS A 22 -4.76 -12.02 -4.97
N ALA A 23 -4.50 -11.25 -3.92
CA ALA A 23 -5.36 -10.16 -3.50
C ALA A 23 -5.34 -8.99 -4.51
N ILE A 24 -4.17 -8.68 -5.09
CA ILE A 24 -4.04 -7.70 -6.17
C ILE A 24 -4.82 -8.17 -7.41
N ASP A 25 -4.68 -9.43 -7.83
CA ASP A 25 -5.41 -10.00 -8.97
C ASP A 25 -6.93 -9.88 -8.77
N ALA A 26 -7.41 -10.05 -7.53
CA ALA A 26 -8.83 -9.89 -7.17
C ALA A 26 -9.33 -8.44 -7.32
N THR A 27 -8.44 -7.44 -7.35
CA THR A 27 -8.78 -6.04 -7.67
C THR A 27 -9.08 -5.82 -9.15
N LYS A 28 -8.68 -6.77 -10.01
CA LYS A 28 -8.73 -6.70 -11.48
C LYS A 28 -7.88 -5.57 -12.07
N ILE A 29 -6.82 -5.19 -11.38
CA ILE A 29 -5.78 -4.28 -11.88
C ILE A 29 -4.58 -5.14 -12.24
N ALA A 30 -4.04 -4.99 -13.45
CA ALA A 30 -2.99 -5.83 -14.01
C ALA A 30 -1.60 -5.51 -13.41
N VAL A 31 -1.47 -5.56 -12.09
CA VAL A 31 -0.21 -5.33 -11.37
C VAL A 31 0.40 -6.66 -10.95
N SER A 32 1.67 -6.89 -11.29
CA SER A 32 2.42 -8.06 -10.82
C SER A 32 3.59 -7.64 -9.95
N LEU A 33 3.65 -8.15 -8.72
CA LEU A 33 4.75 -7.91 -7.80
C LEU A 33 5.99 -8.71 -8.22
N ASP A 34 7.16 -8.08 -8.07
CA ASP A 34 8.42 -8.75 -8.26
C ASP A 34 8.57 -9.97 -7.35
N HIS A 35 9.33 -10.96 -7.83
CA HIS A 35 9.60 -12.21 -7.15
C HIS A 35 10.29 -12.06 -5.79
N ASP A 36 11.05 -10.98 -5.60
CA ASP A 36 11.80 -10.70 -4.38
C ASP A 36 10.96 -10.02 -3.29
N TYR A 37 9.67 -9.75 -3.54
CA TYR A 37 8.79 -9.20 -2.50
C TYR A 37 8.70 -10.14 -1.29
N ALA A 38 9.26 -9.69 -0.17
CA ALA A 38 9.12 -10.30 1.13
C ALA A 38 9.01 -9.21 2.20
N PRO A 39 7.95 -9.23 3.05
CA PRO A 39 7.80 -8.26 4.14
C PRO A 39 9.05 -8.20 5.02
N PHE A 40 9.49 -6.98 5.38
CA PHE A 40 10.71 -6.69 6.16
C PHE A 40 12.06 -7.06 5.52
N ALA A 41 12.10 -7.84 4.44
CA ALA A 41 13.33 -8.11 3.71
C ALA A 41 13.59 -7.07 2.60
N VAL A 42 12.52 -6.48 2.06
CA VAL A 42 12.60 -5.39 1.07
C VAL A 42 12.53 -4.03 1.77
N GLU A 43 13.50 -3.18 1.47
CA GLU A 43 13.51 -1.76 1.83
C GLU A 43 13.95 -0.93 0.62
N GLY A 44 13.19 0.12 0.30
CA GLY A 44 13.43 0.98 -0.85
C GLY A 44 12.52 0.64 -2.02
N TYR A 45 13.04 0.76 -3.24
CA TYR A 45 12.25 0.57 -4.44
C TYR A 45 11.86 -0.91 -4.62
N LEU A 46 10.55 -1.19 -4.68
CA LEU A 46 9.99 -2.47 -5.07
C LEU A 46 9.61 -2.41 -6.55
N PRO A 47 10.34 -3.10 -7.43
CA PRO A 47 9.94 -3.27 -8.82
C PRO A 47 8.63 -4.05 -8.91
N CYS A 48 7.84 -3.74 -9.92
CA CYS A 48 6.63 -4.47 -10.28
C CYS A 48 6.34 -4.24 -11.76
N THR A 49 5.31 -4.90 -12.29
CA THR A 49 4.82 -4.57 -13.63
C THR A 49 3.37 -4.14 -13.57
N PHE A 50 3.00 -3.21 -14.45
CA PHE A 50 1.62 -2.86 -14.75
C PHE A 50 1.35 -3.14 -16.23
N ASP A 51 0.41 -4.04 -16.51
CA ASP A 51 0.10 -4.53 -17.87
C ASP A 51 1.33 -5.03 -18.65
N GLY A 52 2.29 -5.62 -17.92
CA GLY A 52 3.56 -6.09 -18.49
C GLY A 52 4.62 -5.00 -18.71
N GLU A 53 4.30 -3.73 -18.48
CA GLU A 53 5.27 -2.63 -18.48
C GLU A 53 5.94 -2.46 -17.12
N ASP A 54 7.16 -1.93 -17.14
CA ASP A 54 7.94 -1.64 -15.93
C ASP A 54 7.27 -0.56 -15.07
N ALA A 55 7.19 -0.83 -13.77
CA ALA A 55 6.62 0.05 -12.77
C ALA A 55 7.28 -0.23 -11.40
N GLY A 56 6.93 0.56 -10.39
CA GLY A 56 7.38 0.29 -9.04
C GLY A 56 7.01 1.40 -8.07
N PHE A 57 7.36 1.19 -6.81
CA PHE A 57 7.16 2.17 -5.75
C PHE A 57 8.13 1.90 -4.62
N ASP A 58 8.45 2.95 -3.85
CA ASP A 58 9.23 2.81 -2.63
C ASP A 58 8.36 2.22 -1.53
N ILE A 59 8.87 1.18 -0.87
CA ILE A 59 8.25 0.55 0.29
C ILE A 59 9.24 0.46 1.46
N ARG A 60 8.73 0.71 2.66
CA ARG A 60 9.49 0.49 3.89
C ARG A 60 8.60 -0.08 4.98
N PHE A 61 9.03 -1.21 5.54
CA PHE A 61 8.40 -1.83 6.70
C PHE A 61 9.08 -1.35 7.98
N ALA A 62 8.28 -1.03 8.99
CA ALA A 62 8.77 -0.71 10.32
C ALA A 62 7.78 -1.18 11.38
N GLU A 63 8.28 -1.47 12.58
CA GLU A 63 7.40 -1.64 13.74
C GLU A 63 6.79 -0.30 14.12
N ARG A 64 5.52 -0.31 14.50
CA ARG A 64 4.84 0.90 14.93
C ARG A 64 5.39 1.32 16.28
N ASP A 65 5.96 2.51 16.31
CA ASP A 65 6.28 3.19 17.55
C ASP A 65 5.01 3.83 18.15
N PRO A 66 4.51 3.35 19.32
CA PRO A 66 3.36 3.95 19.98
C PRO A 66 3.66 5.35 20.56
N ALA A 67 4.93 5.76 20.67
CA ALA A 67 5.32 7.10 21.12
C ALA A 67 5.08 8.17 20.05
N VAL A 68 4.91 7.79 18.79
CA VAL A 68 4.54 8.73 17.72
C VAL A 68 3.09 9.14 17.90
N ALA A 69 2.89 10.39 18.33
CA ALA A 69 1.57 10.96 18.51
C ALA A 69 0.82 11.02 17.17
N LEU A 70 -0.31 10.33 17.12
CA LEU A 70 -1.26 10.37 16.02
C LEU A 70 -2.55 11.05 16.49
N PRO A 71 -3.29 11.74 15.60
CA PRO A 71 -4.61 12.26 15.93
C PRO A 71 -5.51 11.14 16.47
N ALA A 72 -6.39 11.47 17.43
CA ALA A 72 -7.20 10.47 18.14
C ALA A 72 -8.01 9.57 17.19
N GLU A 73 -8.64 10.15 16.17
CA GLU A 73 -9.41 9.42 15.15
C GLU A 73 -8.55 8.42 14.36
N ILE A 74 -7.31 8.80 14.05
CA ILE A 74 -6.35 7.96 13.32
C ILE A 74 -5.85 6.83 14.24
N ALA A 75 -5.52 7.17 15.49
CA ALA A 75 -5.09 6.19 16.49
C ALA A 75 -6.16 5.13 16.77
N GLU A 76 -7.44 5.54 16.85
CA GLU A 76 -8.58 4.65 17.02
C GLU A 76 -8.76 3.72 15.80
N ALA A 77 -8.71 4.28 14.58
CA ALA A 77 -8.81 3.49 13.35
C ALA A 77 -7.67 2.46 13.21
N ILE A 78 -6.44 2.85 13.54
CA ILE A 78 -5.27 1.95 13.53
C ILE A 78 -5.42 0.86 14.59
N GLY A 79 -5.91 1.21 15.78
CA GLY A 79 -6.09 0.29 16.88
C GLY A 79 -4.78 -0.40 17.30
N GLY A 80 -4.85 -1.73 17.41
CA GLY A 80 -3.72 -2.58 17.85
C GLY A 80 -2.73 -3.00 16.75
N ARG A 81 -2.83 -2.44 15.54
CA ARG A 81 -1.92 -2.76 14.44
C ARG A 81 -0.50 -2.27 14.75
N ASP A 82 0.45 -3.18 14.68
CA ASP A 82 1.81 -3.05 15.19
C ASP A 82 2.87 -2.88 14.09
N VAL A 83 2.49 -2.97 12.81
CA VAL A 83 3.38 -2.72 11.67
C VAL A 83 2.92 -1.50 10.89
N GLN A 84 3.90 -0.69 10.47
CA GLN A 84 3.74 0.40 9.51
C GLN A 84 4.41 0.02 8.19
N VAL A 85 3.71 0.25 7.08
CA VAL A 85 4.20 0.09 5.72
C VAL A 85 4.12 1.47 5.06
N ALA A 86 5.26 2.15 5.00
CA ALA A 86 5.35 3.42 4.30
C ALA A 86 5.50 3.16 2.80
N ILE A 87 4.59 3.72 2.01
CA ILE A 87 4.60 3.59 0.56
C ILE A 87 4.72 4.97 -0.05
N LYS A 88 5.61 5.10 -1.03
CA LYS A 88 5.87 6.35 -1.75
C LYS A 88 6.04 6.06 -3.24
N TRP A 89 5.51 6.94 -4.08
CA TRP A 89 5.61 6.81 -5.53
C TRP A 89 5.76 8.19 -6.17
N SER A 90 6.18 8.23 -7.44
CA SER A 90 6.33 9.47 -8.20
C SER A 90 4.99 9.92 -8.80
N SER A 91 5.06 10.82 -9.79
CA SER A 91 3.90 11.21 -10.59
C SER A 91 3.67 10.33 -11.82
N ASP A 92 4.49 9.29 -12.05
CA ASP A 92 4.21 8.29 -13.08
C ASP A 92 2.88 7.59 -12.73
N PRO A 93 1.89 7.57 -13.66
CA PRO A 93 0.62 6.96 -13.36
C PRO A 93 0.72 5.44 -13.18
N ARG A 94 1.68 4.74 -13.81
CA ARG A 94 1.90 3.29 -13.61
C ARG A 94 2.35 2.99 -12.18
N GLU A 95 3.27 3.79 -11.65
CA GLU A 95 3.69 3.71 -10.24
C GLU A 95 2.52 4.03 -9.29
N THR A 96 1.69 5.02 -9.66
CA THR A 96 0.49 5.38 -8.89
C THR A 96 -0.50 4.21 -8.85
N ILE A 97 -0.78 3.58 -9.99
CA ILE A 97 -1.67 2.43 -10.08
C ILE A 97 -1.13 1.26 -9.25
N ALA A 98 0.16 0.94 -9.39
CA ALA A 98 0.82 -0.13 -8.66
C ALA A 98 0.75 0.07 -7.13
N ALA A 99 1.16 1.26 -6.65
CA ALA A 99 1.14 1.59 -5.23
C ALA A 99 -0.28 1.53 -4.64
N LEU A 100 -1.28 2.08 -5.36
CA LEU A 100 -2.67 2.07 -4.89
C LEU A 100 -3.31 0.68 -4.95
N ALA A 101 -3.01 -0.13 -5.96
CA ALA A 101 -3.50 -1.51 -6.06
C ALA A 101 -2.94 -2.40 -4.95
N PHE A 102 -1.63 -2.32 -4.70
CA PHE A 102 -0.97 -2.98 -3.56
C PHE A 102 -1.64 -2.58 -2.24
N SER A 103 -1.86 -1.29 -2.05
CA SER A 103 -2.43 -0.75 -0.81
C SER A 103 -3.89 -1.15 -0.63
N ALA A 104 -4.67 -1.14 -1.70
CA ALA A 104 -6.07 -1.56 -1.69
C ALA A 104 -6.18 -3.05 -1.35
N ALA A 105 -5.30 -3.90 -1.89
CA ALA A 105 -5.25 -5.32 -1.59
C ALA A 105 -4.96 -5.58 -0.10
N LEU A 106 -3.94 -4.93 0.48
CA LEU A 106 -3.67 -5.00 1.92
C LEU A 106 -4.85 -4.54 2.78
N ALA A 107 -5.45 -3.40 2.41
CA ALA A 107 -6.52 -2.83 3.20
C ALA A 107 -7.80 -3.69 3.17
N LYS A 108 -8.12 -4.25 2.00
CA LYS A 108 -9.34 -5.02 1.78
C LYS A 108 -9.28 -6.44 2.33
N ASP A 109 -8.22 -7.17 2.03
CA ASP A 109 -8.16 -8.62 2.28
C ASP A 109 -7.42 -8.95 3.58
N PHE A 110 -6.53 -8.07 4.04
CA PHE A 110 -5.70 -8.29 5.22
C PHE A 110 -5.98 -7.31 6.37
N GLY A 111 -6.97 -6.42 6.19
CA GLY A 111 -7.44 -5.50 7.22
C GLY A 111 -6.45 -4.38 7.54
N ALA A 112 -5.60 -4.01 6.59
CA ALA A 112 -4.73 -2.85 6.74
C ALA A 112 -5.54 -1.54 6.74
N VAL A 113 -5.02 -0.52 7.42
CA VAL A 113 -5.61 0.81 7.49
C VAL A 113 -4.66 1.77 6.80
N ALA A 114 -5.08 2.34 5.69
CA ALA A 114 -4.29 3.33 4.98
C ALA A 114 -4.54 4.74 5.55
N HIS A 115 -3.47 5.50 5.69
CA HIS A 115 -3.44 6.83 6.28
C HIS A 115 -2.64 7.76 5.37
N ASP A 116 -3.22 8.89 4.99
CA ASP A 116 -2.53 10.01 4.34
C ASP A 116 -1.91 10.91 5.42
N PRO A 117 -0.59 10.87 5.65
CA PRO A 117 0.07 11.65 6.70
C PRO A 117 0.13 13.15 6.37
N ASP A 118 -0.15 13.55 5.13
CA ASP A 118 -0.12 14.97 4.75
C ASP A 118 -1.51 15.63 4.95
N LYS A 119 -2.57 14.82 5.05
CA LYS A 119 -3.95 15.27 5.28
C LYS A 119 -4.55 14.82 6.61
N ASP A 120 -3.81 14.02 7.38
CA ASP A 120 -4.26 13.36 8.61
C ASP A 120 -5.59 12.63 8.43
N LYS A 121 -5.70 11.82 7.37
CA LYS A 121 -6.95 11.15 6.99
C LYS A 121 -6.78 9.67 6.69
N ILE A 122 -7.73 8.88 7.16
CA ILE A 122 -7.86 7.48 6.75
C ILE A 122 -8.38 7.41 5.32
N ILE A 123 -7.74 6.56 4.52
CA ILE A 123 -8.16 6.24 3.17
C ILE A 123 -8.82 4.87 3.21
N ALA A 124 -10.11 4.80 2.88
CA ALA A 124 -10.81 3.53 2.76
C ALA A 124 -10.23 2.68 1.61
N ALA A 125 -10.26 1.35 1.77
CA ALA A 125 -9.79 0.41 0.75
C ALA A 125 -10.47 0.64 -0.62
N ASP A 126 -11.78 0.88 -0.63
CA ASP A 126 -12.53 1.18 -1.85
C ASP A 126 -12.11 2.51 -2.48
N ALA A 127 -11.69 3.48 -1.68
CA ALA A 127 -11.20 4.76 -2.18
C ALA A 127 -9.82 4.60 -2.85
N LEU A 128 -8.94 3.77 -2.28
CA LEU A 128 -7.66 3.39 -2.91
C LEU A 128 -7.90 2.70 -4.25
N LEU A 129 -8.80 1.71 -4.27
CA LEU A 129 -9.15 0.98 -5.48
C LEU A 129 -9.75 1.89 -6.56
N LYS A 130 -10.63 2.80 -6.17
CA LYS A 130 -11.23 3.78 -7.07
C LYS A 130 -10.18 4.73 -7.66
N GLN A 131 -9.23 5.19 -6.84
CA GLN A 131 -8.13 6.03 -7.32
C GLN A 131 -7.20 5.27 -8.28
N ALA A 132 -6.91 4.00 -7.99
CA ALA A 132 -6.09 3.16 -8.87
C ALA A 132 -6.75 2.99 -10.25
N LYS A 133 -8.06 2.72 -10.28
CA LYS A 133 -8.82 2.59 -11.53
C LYS A 133 -8.94 3.93 -12.29
N ALA A 134 -9.16 5.03 -11.58
CA ALA A 134 -9.19 6.34 -12.21
C ALA A 134 -7.84 6.68 -12.88
N ALA A 135 -6.72 6.37 -12.22
CA ALA A 135 -5.39 6.54 -12.79
C ALA A 135 -5.14 5.61 -14.00
N GLN A 136 -5.74 4.41 -14.01
CA GLN A 136 -5.70 3.50 -15.16
C GLN A 136 -6.52 4.02 -16.35
N ASP A 137 -7.69 4.62 -16.11
CA ASP A 137 -8.55 5.17 -17.18
C ASP A 137 -7.97 6.45 -17.80
N GLU A 138 -7.07 7.13 -17.08
CA GLU A 138 -6.37 8.35 -17.53
C GLU A 138 -5.03 8.08 -18.25
N LEU A 139 -4.58 6.81 -18.27
CA LEU A 139 -3.32 6.37 -18.92
C LEU A 139 -3.50 6.20 -20.44
#